data_AF-A0AAD8E619-F1
#
_entry.id   AF-A0AAD8E619-F1
#
_cell.length_a   1.000
_cell.length_b   1.000
_cell.length_c   1.000
_cell.angle_alpha   90.00
_cell.angle_beta   90.00
_cell.angle_gamma   90.00
#
_symmetry.space_group_name_H-M   'P 1'
#
loop_
_entity.id
_entity.type
_entity.pdbx_description
1 polymer ?
#
loop_
_entity_poly.entity_id
_entity_poly.type
_entity_poly.pdbx_seq_one_letter_code
_entity_poly.pdbx_strand_id
1 'polypeptide(L)'
;MRTVREAIVRSVNTEELVLKLRTDPADKVTLWEELKILAFTRASVLVYAGSMMVVTLRIQLNLIGGYVFQDSINSDGDNISSSLQQRYLLLCNHFVNGGIEQLCSVVEEKVRLIVEGTALKHKLNLQDTEQLFWAIQAAISSDPRDPVNNMSTYFPSTSSADDDLLQKMMAETMDLLESEEVISLMSSCVSKGFSLLVDRISDYYGPAGGKSSLNTVCMNGGPSFVHPNSVAMPMAKLIPIVNGLVPALAGNGDAPDAWIQQLILDDKLKLLGANVYEAFSNKFK
;
A
#
# COMPACT_ATOMS: atom_id res chain seq x y z
N MET A 1 7.56 7.02 2.36
CA MET A 1 6.13 6.75 2.69
C MET A 1 5.24 7.97 2.58
N ARG A 2 5.63 9.15 3.10
CA ARG A 2 4.91 10.41 2.85
C ARG A 2 4.64 10.64 1.35
N THR A 3 5.68 10.47 0.54
CA THR A 3 5.62 10.65 -0.91
C THR A 3 4.71 9.64 -1.63
N VAL A 4 4.61 8.40 -1.14
CA VAL A 4 3.69 7.38 -1.70
C VAL A 4 2.25 7.83 -1.45
N ARG A 5 1.94 8.28 -0.24
CA ARG A 5 0.61 8.78 0.09
C ARG A 5 0.25 10.03 -0.71
N GLU A 6 1.17 10.98 -0.81
CA GLU A 6 0.99 12.20 -1.60
C GLU A 6 0.71 11.88 -3.07
N ALA A 7 1.42 10.90 -3.64
CA ALA A 7 1.17 10.43 -5.00
C ALA A 7 -0.22 9.79 -5.15
N ILE A 8 -0.65 8.95 -4.20
CA ILE A 8 -2.01 8.36 -4.20
C ILE A 8 -3.08 9.46 -4.10
N VAL A 9 -2.90 10.43 -3.20
CA VAL A 9 -3.83 11.55 -2.99
C VAL A 9 -3.93 12.41 -4.24
N ARG A 10 -2.81 12.60 -4.95
CA ARG A 10 -2.75 13.32 -6.23
C ARG A 10 -3.47 12.56 -7.34
N SER A 11 -3.26 11.25 -7.47
CA SER A 11 -3.88 10.43 -8.52
C SER A 11 -5.36 10.17 -8.27
N VAL A 12 -5.78 10.01 -7.01
CA VAL A 12 -7.16 9.75 -6.62
C VAL A 12 -7.58 10.86 -5.65
N ASN A 13 -8.23 11.91 -6.14
CA ASN A 13 -8.57 13.09 -5.34
C ASN A 13 -10.00 13.02 -4.78
N THR A 14 -10.15 12.62 -3.53
CA THR A 14 -11.46 12.62 -2.84
C THR A 14 -11.83 13.97 -2.25
N GLU A 15 -10.87 14.89 -2.09
CA GLU A 15 -11.05 16.10 -1.32
C GLU A 15 -11.90 17.11 -2.08
N GLU A 16 -11.76 17.13 -3.40
CA GLU A 16 -12.65 17.90 -4.27
C GLU A 16 -14.10 17.42 -4.14
N LEU A 17 -14.33 16.10 -4.10
CA LEU A 17 -15.67 15.54 -3.92
C LEU A 17 -16.23 15.86 -2.53
N VAL A 18 -15.42 15.73 -1.48
CA VAL A 18 -15.81 16.09 -0.11
C VAL A 18 -16.15 17.58 -0.01
N LEU A 19 -15.40 18.47 -0.68
CA LEU A 19 -15.68 19.90 -0.72
C LEU A 19 -16.99 20.19 -1.45
N LYS A 20 -17.25 19.56 -2.60
CA LYS A 20 -18.53 19.67 -3.32
C LYS A 20 -19.69 19.17 -2.48
N LEU A 21 -19.54 18.05 -1.77
CA LEU A 21 -20.58 17.51 -0.89
C LEU A 21 -20.94 18.44 0.28
N ARG A 22 -20.01 19.29 0.74
CA ARG A 22 -20.27 20.29 1.79
C ARG A 22 -21.19 21.42 1.34
N THR A 23 -21.31 21.67 0.04
CA THR A 23 -22.18 22.72 -0.50
C THR A 23 -23.62 22.23 -0.75
N ASP A 24 -23.98 21.02 -0.30
CA ASP A 24 -25.27 20.34 -0.52
C ASP A 24 -25.79 20.45 -1.96
N PRO A 25 -25.04 19.93 -2.94
CA PRO A 25 -25.40 20.06 -4.35
C PRO A 25 -26.57 19.14 -4.71
N ALA A 26 -27.27 19.46 -5.80
CA ALA A 26 -28.45 18.71 -6.23
C ALA A 26 -28.15 17.23 -6.57
N ASP A 27 -26.93 16.95 -7.03
CA ASP A 27 -26.41 15.64 -7.43
C ASP A 27 -25.67 14.89 -6.30
N LYS A 28 -25.92 15.25 -5.03
CA LYS A 28 -25.21 14.67 -3.88
C LYS A 28 -25.14 13.15 -3.83
N VAL A 29 -26.19 12.46 -4.28
CA VAL A 29 -26.21 10.99 -4.29
C VAL A 29 -25.11 10.46 -5.22
N THR A 30 -25.00 11.02 -6.43
CA THR A 30 -23.96 10.67 -7.40
C THR A 30 -22.57 10.93 -6.84
N LEU A 31 -22.36 12.07 -6.17
CA LEU A 31 -21.09 12.39 -5.53
C LEU A 31 -20.73 11.43 -4.38
N TRP A 32 -21.71 10.97 -3.61
CA TRP A 32 -21.50 9.95 -2.59
C TRP A 32 -21.16 8.58 -3.18
N GLU A 33 -21.80 8.20 -4.28
CA GLU A 33 -21.48 6.94 -4.98
C GLU A 33 -20.07 6.98 -5.57
N GLU A 34 -19.63 8.12 -6.13
CA GLU A 34 -18.25 8.25 -6.62
C GLU A 34 -17.24 8.30 -5.47
N LEU A 35 -17.54 9.03 -4.39
CA LEU A 35 -16.68 9.06 -3.19
C LEU A 35 -16.53 7.67 -2.57
N LYS A 36 -17.57 6.84 -2.61
CA LYS A 36 -17.52 5.44 -2.19
C LYS A 36 -16.43 4.68 -2.93
N ILE A 37 -16.42 4.77 -4.26
CA ILE A 37 -15.46 4.07 -5.11
C ILE A 37 -14.05 4.59 -4.81
N LEU A 38 -13.84 5.91 -4.85
CA LEU A 38 -12.51 6.50 -4.65
C LEU A 38 -11.95 6.25 -3.24
N ALA A 39 -12.79 6.22 -2.20
CA ALA A 39 -12.34 5.91 -0.83
C ALA A 39 -11.79 4.48 -0.72
N PHE A 40 -12.50 3.48 -1.26
CA PHE A 40 -12.02 2.10 -1.28
C PHE A 40 -10.82 1.91 -2.20
N THR A 41 -10.76 2.63 -3.32
CA THR A 41 -9.58 2.67 -4.20
C THR A 41 -8.36 3.18 -3.45
N ARG A 42 -8.45 4.32 -2.76
CA ARG A 42 -7.34 4.88 -1.98
C ARG A 42 -6.82 3.91 -0.93
N ALA A 43 -7.72 3.31 -0.16
CA ALA A 43 -7.37 2.34 0.86
C ALA A 43 -6.64 1.12 0.28
N SER A 44 -7.15 0.59 -0.83
CA SER A 44 -6.59 -0.58 -1.51
C SER A 44 -5.22 -0.26 -2.13
N VAL A 45 -5.12 0.86 -2.86
CA VAL A 45 -3.85 1.30 -3.46
C VAL A 45 -2.79 1.56 -2.38
N LEU A 46 -3.16 2.10 -1.21
CA LEU A 46 -2.20 2.30 -0.12
C LEU A 46 -1.57 0.97 0.32
N VAL A 47 -2.36 -0.10 0.42
CA VAL A 47 -1.88 -1.45 0.79
C VAL A 47 -0.92 -1.99 -0.26
N TYR A 48 -1.30 -1.95 -1.54
CA TYR A 48 -0.45 -2.43 -2.64
C TYR A 48 0.82 -1.58 -2.77
N ALA A 49 0.69 -0.27 -2.94
CA ALA A 49 1.81 0.63 -3.16
C ALA A 49 2.78 0.65 -1.97
N GLY A 50 2.25 0.58 -0.75
CA GLY A 50 3.09 0.51 0.45
C GLY A 50 3.87 -0.79 0.53
N SER A 51 3.24 -1.92 0.21
CA SER A 51 3.91 -3.23 0.19
C SER A 51 4.97 -3.31 -0.91
N MET A 52 4.64 -2.86 -2.14
CA MET A 52 5.59 -2.83 -3.27
C MET A 52 6.82 -1.98 -2.92
N MET A 53 6.60 -0.78 -2.37
CA MET A 53 7.69 0.11 -1.98
C MET A 53 8.62 -0.52 -0.93
N VAL A 54 8.07 -1.17 0.10
CA VAL A 54 8.87 -1.81 1.15
C VAL A 54 9.70 -2.97 0.58
N VAL A 55 9.08 -3.85 -0.22
CA VAL A 55 9.76 -4.98 -0.87
C VAL A 55 10.88 -4.49 -1.79
N THR A 56 10.58 -3.54 -2.69
CA THR A 56 11.56 -3.03 -3.63
C THR A 56 12.72 -2.31 -2.93
N LEU A 57 12.45 -1.48 -1.92
CA LEU A 57 13.52 -0.82 -1.15
C LEU A 57 14.39 -1.84 -0.41
N ARG A 58 13.80 -2.90 0.14
CA ARG A 58 14.54 -4.00 0.76
C ARG A 58 15.48 -4.67 -0.24
N ILE A 59 14.99 -4.97 -1.45
CA ILE A 59 15.82 -5.55 -2.51
C ILE A 59 16.93 -4.57 -2.92
N GLN A 60 16.58 -3.33 -3.24
CA GLN A 60 17.54 -2.32 -3.70
C GLN A 60 18.68 -2.08 -2.71
N LEU A 61 18.35 -1.85 -1.44
CA LEU A 61 19.34 -1.54 -0.41
C LEU A 61 20.29 -2.71 -0.14
N ASN A 62 19.79 -3.94 -0.20
CA ASN A 62 20.62 -5.13 0.01
C ASN A 62 21.44 -5.49 -1.23
N LEU A 63 20.88 -5.31 -2.43
CA LEU A 63 21.60 -5.51 -3.69
C LEU A 63 22.77 -4.53 -3.80
N ILE A 64 22.52 -3.22 -3.68
CA ILE A 64 23.60 -2.21 -3.71
C ILE A 64 24.59 -2.41 -2.56
N GLY A 65 24.13 -2.84 -1.39
CA GLY A 65 24.99 -3.17 -0.25
C GLY A 65 25.96 -4.31 -0.57
N GLY A 66 25.49 -5.36 -1.25
CA GLY A 66 26.34 -6.47 -1.69
C GLY A 66 27.37 -6.04 -2.72
N TYR A 67 26.96 -5.22 -3.69
CA TYR A 67 27.82 -4.62 -4.69
C TYR A 67 28.92 -3.74 -4.08
N VAL A 68 28.57 -2.84 -3.16
CA VAL A 68 29.53 -1.97 -2.45
C VAL A 68 30.48 -2.79 -1.57
N PHE A 69 30.00 -3.88 -0.98
CA PHE A 69 30.86 -4.78 -0.21
C PHE A 69 31.90 -5.49 -1.08
N GLN A 70 31.50 -6.00 -2.25
CA GLN A 70 32.43 -6.61 -3.22
C GLN A 70 33.50 -5.63 -3.68
N ASP A 71 33.08 -4.40 -3.97
CA ASP A 71 33.97 -3.31 -4.36
C ASP A 71 35.02 -3.04 -3.27
N SER A 72 34.60 -3.03 -1.99
CA SER A 72 35.51 -2.81 -0.86
C SER A 72 36.55 -3.92 -0.66
N ILE A 73 36.26 -5.15 -1.11
CA ILE A 73 37.18 -6.29 -1.04
C ILE A 73 38.14 -6.31 -2.23
N ASN A 74 37.66 -5.92 -3.41
CA ASN A 74 38.43 -5.94 -4.65
C ASN A 74 39.17 -4.60 -4.83
N SER A 75 40.35 -4.46 -4.20
CA SER A 75 41.14 -3.22 -4.22
C SER A 75 41.63 -2.73 -5.60
N ASP A 76 41.41 -3.50 -6.67
CA ASP A 76 41.78 -3.20 -8.07
C ASP A 76 40.56 -2.91 -8.99
N GLY A 77 39.33 -2.86 -8.44
CA GLY A 77 38.09 -2.63 -9.18
C GLY A 77 37.78 -1.14 -9.43
N ASP A 78 36.97 -0.87 -10.47
CA ASP A 78 36.40 0.46 -10.70
C ASP A 78 35.32 0.72 -9.63
N ASN A 79 35.64 1.58 -8.67
CA ASN A 79 34.80 1.80 -7.49
C ASN A 79 33.37 2.18 -7.88
N ILE A 80 32.37 1.64 -7.17
CA ILE A 80 30.98 2.03 -7.38
C ILE A 80 30.79 3.48 -6.96
N SER A 81 30.82 4.36 -7.96
CA SER A 81 30.74 5.81 -7.76
C SER A 81 29.48 6.21 -6.99
N SER A 82 29.58 7.20 -6.12
CA SER A 82 28.42 7.73 -5.39
C SER A 82 27.31 8.24 -6.31
N SER A 83 27.66 8.70 -7.52
CA SER A 83 26.69 9.09 -8.55
C SER A 83 25.91 7.90 -9.09
N LEU A 84 26.54 6.75 -9.33
CA LEU A 84 25.86 5.51 -9.72
C LEU A 84 24.92 5.05 -8.60
N GLN A 85 25.41 5.02 -7.36
CA GLN A 85 24.59 4.65 -6.19
C GLN A 85 23.33 5.50 -6.08
N GLN A 86 23.47 6.83 -6.21
CA GLN A 86 22.35 7.75 -6.18
C GLN A 86 21.38 7.50 -7.33
N ARG A 87 21.87 7.30 -8.56
CA ARG A 87 21.04 7.02 -9.73
C ARG A 87 20.26 5.71 -9.59
N TYR A 88 20.88 4.67 -9.04
CA TYR A 88 20.21 3.39 -8.76
C TYR A 88 19.09 3.54 -7.74
N LEU A 89 19.33 4.25 -6.62
CA LEU A 89 18.32 4.48 -5.58
C LEU A 89 17.14 5.35 -6.06
N LEU A 90 17.32 6.15 -7.11
CA LEU A 90 16.24 6.93 -7.73
C LEU A 90 15.23 6.06 -8.50
N LEU A 91 15.45 4.75 -8.66
CA LEU A 91 14.49 3.83 -9.28
C LEU A 91 13.11 3.89 -8.60
N CYS A 92 13.05 3.99 -7.27
CA CYS A 92 11.80 4.14 -6.52
C CYS A 92 11.07 5.47 -6.81
N ASN A 93 11.78 6.50 -7.25
CA ASN A 93 11.17 7.79 -7.59
C ASN A 93 10.24 7.66 -8.81
N HIS A 94 10.59 6.80 -9.77
CA HIS A 94 9.72 6.55 -10.93
C HIS A 94 8.43 5.83 -10.53
N PHE A 95 8.50 4.87 -9.61
CA PHE A 95 7.29 4.23 -9.06
C PHE A 95 6.36 5.28 -8.43
N VAL A 96 6.90 6.22 -7.66
CA VAL A 96 6.11 7.30 -7.05
C VAL A 96 5.55 8.28 -8.08
N ASN A 97 6.29 8.57 -9.15
CA ASN A 97 5.91 9.60 -10.11
C ASN A 97 5.00 9.11 -11.24
N GLY A 98 5.04 7.82 -11.59
CA GLY A 98 4.20 7.25 -12.66
C GLY A 98 3.60 5.89 -12.32
N GLY A 99 4.35 4.99 -11.66
CA GLY A 99 3.87 3.66 -11.31
C GLY A 99 2.60 3.66 -10.45
N ILE A 100 2.49 4.59 -9.50
CA ILE A 100 1.30 4.74 -8.65
C ILE A 100 0.07 5.13 -9.46
N GLU A 101 0.21 5.95 -10.50
CA GLU A 101 -0.93 6.36 -11.35
C GLU A 101 -1.49 5.16 -12.11
N GLN A 102 -0.61 4.33 -12.68
CA GLN A 102 -0.99 3.07 -13.32
C GLN A 102 -1.65 2.11 -12.33
N LEU A 103 -1.09 1.99 -11.12
CA LEU A 103 -1.66 1.16 -10.05
C LEU A 103 -3.05 1.63 -9.64
N CYS A 104 -3.25 2.94 -9.49
CA CYS A 104 -4.56 3.53 -9.21
C CYS A 104 -5.58 3.15 -10.28
N SER A 105 -5.22 3.23 -11.56
CA SER A 105 -6.12 2.86 -12.66
C SER A 105 -6.57 1.41 -12.60
N VAL A 106 -5.64 0.46 -12.40
CA VAL A 106 -5.95 -0.98 -12.32
C VAL A 106 -6.83 -1.27 -11.10
N VAL A 107 -6.48 -0.72 -9.93
CA VAL A 107 -7.21 -0.96 -8.68
C VAL A 107 -8.59 -0.32 -8.72
N GLU A 108 -8.72 0.92 -9.22
CA GLU A 108 -10.01 1.61 -9.30
C GLU A 108 -11.01 0.84 -10.17
N GLU A 109 -10.56 0.31 -11.31
CA GLU A 109 -11.39 -0.51 -12.20
C GLU A 109 -12.00 -1.69 -11.42
N LYS A 110 -11.21 -2.40 -10.61
CA LYS A 110 -11.69 -3.55 -9.83
C LYS A 110 -12.52 -3.15 -8.62
N VAL A 111 -12.14 -2.08 -7.93
CA VAL A 111 -12.94 -1.56 -6.82
C VAL A 111 -14.32 -1.13 -7.30
N ARG A 112 -14.42 -0.47 -8.46
CA ARG A 112 -15.69 -0.07 -9.07
C ARG A 112 -16.59 -1.30 -9.29
N LEU A 113 -16.06 -2.36 -9.90
CA LEU A 113 -16.82 -3.61 -10.14
C LEU A 113 -17.40 -4.24 -8.85
N ILE A 114 -16.66 -4.18 -7.74
CA ILE A 114 -17.09 -4.83 -6.48
C ILE A 114 -18.00 -3.92 -5.65
N VAL A 115 -17.67 -2.64 -5.54
CA VAL A 115 -18.29 -1.74 -4.56
C VAL A 115 -19.50 -0.98 -5.14
N GLU A 116 -19.57 -0.80 -6.46
CA GLU A 116 -20.66 -0.05 -7.12
C GLU A 116 -22.04 -0.61 -6.75
N GLY A 117 -22.21 -1.93 -6.78
CA GLY A 117 -23.48 -2.61 -6.47
C GLY A 117 -23.95 -2.50 -5.01
N THR A 118 -23.11 -2.03 -4.09
CA THR A 118 -23.48 -1.90 -2.68
C THR A 118 -24.11 -0.53 -2.42
N ALA A 119 -25.43 -0.50 -2.21
CA ALA A 119 -26.16 0.75 -1.99
C ALA A 119 -25.68 1.51 -0.72
N LEU A 120 -25.67 2.84 -0.77
CA LEU A 120 -25.25 3.71 0.35
C LEU A 120 -25.99 3.45 1.68
N LYS A 121 -27.24 2.99 1.61
CA LYS A 121 -28.08 2.68 2.78
C LYS A 121 -27.91 1.26 3.30
N HIS A 122 -27.27 0.37 2.53
CA HIS A 122 -27.06 -1.01 2.93
C HIS A 122 -26.20 -1.05 4.19
N LYS A 123 -26.62 -1.86 5.17
CA LYS A 123 -25.93 -1.99 6.45
C LYS A 123 -24.96 -3.14 6.37
N LEU A 124 -23.69 -2.85 6.62
CA LEU A 124 -22.60 -3.81 6.61
C LEU A 124 -22.11 -3.99 8.05
N ASN A 125 -22.00 -5.23 8.50
CA ASN A 125 -21.24 -5.57 9.71
C ASN A 125 -19.72 -5.64 9.36
N LEU A 126 -18.89 -5.93 10.36
CA LEU A 126 -17.43 -6.01 10.15
C LEU A 126 -17.04 -7.12 9.17
N GLN A 127 -17.68 -8.30 9.26
CA GLN A 127 -17.45 -9.42 8.36
C GLN A 127 -17.84 -9.08 6.91
N ASP A 128 -18.94 -8.34 6.70
CA ASP A 128 -19.32 -7.89 5.35
C ASP A 128 -18.27 -6.92 4.78
N THR A 129 -17.69 -6.07 5.63
CA THR A 129 -16.60 -5.16 5.24
C THR A 129 -15.33 -5.91 4.90
N GLU A 130 -14.98 -6.94 5.68
CA GLU A 130 -13.85 -7.83 5.38
C GLU A 130 -14.06 -8.55 4.05
N GLN A 131 -15.26 -9.05 3.79
CA GLN A 131 -15.62 -9.71 2.53
C GLN A 131 -15.50 -8.76 1.33
N LEU A 132 -15.83 -7.47 1.48
CA LEU A 132 -15.63 -6.48 0.41
C LEU A 132 -14.15 -6.33 0.06
N PHE A 133 -13.26 -6.16 1.05
CA PHE A 133 -11.83 -6.04 0.80
C PHE A 133 -11.23 -7.34 0.24
N TRP A 134 -11.68 -8.49 0.74
CA TRP A 134 -11.28 -9.79 0.20
C TRP A 134 -11.71 -9.95 -1.27
N ALA A 135 -12.94 -9.56 -1.61
CA ALA A 135 -13.44 -9.60 -2.98
C ALA A 135 -12.68 -8.65 -3.91
N ILE A 136 -12.32 -7.45 -3.44
CA ILE A 136 -11.43 -6.53 -4.16
C ILE A 136 -10.07 -7.19 -4.41
N GLN A 137 -9.44 -7.74 -3.37
CA GLN A 137 -8.14 -8.40 -3.49
C GLN A 137 -8.18 -9.57 -4.48
N ALA A 138 -9.22 -10.41 -4.42
CA ALA A 138 -9.41 -11.55 -5.31
C ALA A 138 -9.66 -11.12 -6.77
N ALA A 139 -10.40 -10.02 -6.98
CA ALA A 139 -10.64 -9.45 -8.30
C ALA A 139 -9.35 -8.89 -8.92
N ILE A 140 -8.49 -8.29 -8.11
CA ILE A 140 -7.19 -7.77 -8.54
C ILE A 140 -6.22 -8.93 -8.86
N SER A 141 -6.12 -9.93 -7.99
CA SER A 141 -5.21 -11.08 -8.19
C SER A 141 -5.59 -11.94 -9.40
N SER A 142 -6.84 -11.85 -9.86
CA SER A 142 -7.32 -12.56 -11.04
C SER A 142 -7.17 -11.74 -12.33
N ASP A 143 -6.79 -10.46 -12.25
CA ASP A 143 -6.56 -9.62 -13.43
C ASP A 143 -5.20 -9.95 -14.07
N PRO A 144 -5.10 -10.00 -15.40
CA PRO A 144 -3.82 -10.17 -16.08
C PRO A 144 -2.76 -9.10 -15.71
N ARG A 145 -3.21 -7.90 -15.32
CA ARG A 145 -2.37 -6.77 -14.87
C ARG A 145 -2.18 -6.76 -13.34
N ASP A 146 -2.39 -7.89 -12.67
CA ASP A 146 -2.21 -8.01 -11.22
C ASP A 146 -0.90 -7.33 -10.78
N PRO A 147 -0.96 -6.31 -9.92
CA PRO A 147 0.20 -5.57 -9.45
C PRO A 147 1.27 -6.43 -8.76
N VAL A 148 0.88 -7.57 -8.18
CA VAL A 148 1.82 -8.46 -7.49
C VAL A 148 2.62 -9.28 -8.48
N ASN A 149 1.95 -9.89 -9.47
CA ASN A 149 2.62 -10.68 -10.51
C ASN A 149 3.37 -9.82 -11.54
N ASN A 150 2.93 -8.58 -11.78
CA ASN A 150 3.52 -7.67 -12.76
C ASN A 150 4.31 -6.53 -12.10
N MET A 151 4.89 -6.76 -10.92
CA MET A 151 5.50 -5.70 -10.10
C MET A 151 6.61 -4.93 -10.84
N SER A 152 7.43 -5.59 -11.65
CA SER A 152 8.50 -4.98 -12.45
C SER A 152 7.98 -3.90 -13.41
N THR A 153 6.76 -4.06 -13.93
CA THR A 153 6.16 -3.13 -14.91
C THR A 153 5.87 -1.73 -14.36
N TYR A 154 5.77 -1.59 -13.03
CA TYR A 154 5.53 -0.30 -12.37
C TYR A 154 6.83 0.48 -12.11
N PHE A 155 7.97 -0.12 -12.38
CA PHE A 155 9.30 0.47 -12.29
C PHE A 155 9.84 0.76 -13.70
N PRO A 156 10.79 1.70 -13.86
CA PRO A 156 11.22 2.13 -15.17
C PRO A 156 11.96 1.01 -15.87
N SER A 157 11.62 0.79 -17.14
CA SER A 157 12.36 -0.10 -18.01
C SER A 157 13.77 0.46 -18.24
N THR A 158 14.75 -0.43 -18.28
CA THR A 158 16.16 -0.22 -18.62
C THR A 158 16.30 0.49 -19.97
N SER A 159 16.19 1.82 -20.00
CA SER A 159 16.37 2.58 -21.23
C SER A 159 17.18 3.85 -20.97
N SER A 160 18.32 3.93 -21.66
CA SER A 160 19.23 5.08 -21.81
C SER A 160 20.16 5.47 -20.65
N ALA A 161 20.71 4.52 -19.88
CA ALA A 161 21.94 4.83 -19.13
C ALA A 161 23.17 4.39 -19.92
N ASP A 162 24.12 5.31 -20.13
CA ASP A 162 25.48 5.05 -20.66
C ASP A 162 26.35 4.20 -19.70
N ASP A 163 25.75 3.56 -18.68
CA ASP A 163 26.44 2.90 -17.59
C ASP A 163 25.99 1.43 -17.49
N ASP A 164 26.84 0.54 -18.00
CA ASP A 164 26.59 -0.90 -18.07
C ASP A 164 26.34 -1.52 -16.69
N LEU A 165 27.02 -1.01 -15.65
CA LEU A 165 26.86 -1.52 -14.28
C LEU A 165 25.50 -1.10 -13.71
N LEU A 166 25.07 0.15 -13.94
CA LEU A 166 23.74 0.60 -13.53
C LEU A 166 22.64 -0.21 -14.22
N GLN A 167 22.77 -0.46 -15.53
CA GLN A 167 21.81 -1.27 -16.29
C GLN A 167 21.75 -2.69 -15.75
N LYS A 168 22.90 -3.29 -15.43
CA LYS A 168 22.98 -4.61 -14.81
C LYS A 168 22.28 -4.66 -13.46
N MET A 169 22.56 -3.72 -12.55
CA MET A 169 21.91 -3.68 -11.23
C MET A 169 20.39 -3.49 -11.34
N MET A 170 19.93 -2.67 -12.30
CA MET A 170 18.51 -2.49 -12.59
C MET A 170 17.88 -3.79 -13.10
N ALA A 171 18.51 -4.49 -14.05
CA ALA A 171 18.02 -5.76 -14.58
C ALA A 171 17.94 -6.83 -13.48
N GLU A 172 19.00 -7.01 -12.68
CA GLU A 172 19.02 -7.94 -11.54
C GLU A 172 17.92 -7.60 -10.52
N THR A 173 17.59 -6.31 -10.33
CA THR A 173 16.47 -5.90 -9.47
C THR A 173 15.13 -6.34 -10.06
N MET A 174 14.92 -6.20 -11.37
CA MET A 174 13.68 -6.62 -12.02
C MET A 174 13.51 -8.14 -11.97
N ASP A 175 14.59 -8.89 -12.23
CA ASP A 175 14.59 -10.36 -12.15
C ASP A 175 14.20 -10.83 -10.73
N LEU A 176 14.69 -10.16 -9.68
CA LEU A 176 14.29 -10.46 -8.30
C LEU A 176 12.82 -10.14 -8.05
N LEU A 177 12.31 -9.02 -8.56
CA LEU A 177 10.90 -8.63 -8.41
C LEU A 177 9.94 -9.61 -9.11
N GLU A 178 10.42 -10.31 -10.15
CA GLU A 178 9.68 -11.33 -10.89
C GLU A 178 9.84 -12.75 -10.30
N SER A 179 10.67 -12.92 -9.28
CA SER A 179 10.89 -14.24 -8.66
C SER A 179 9.66 -14.73 -7.88
N GLU A 180 9.40 -16.04 -7.93
CA GLU A 180 8.26 -16.66 -7.23
C GLU A 180 8.29 -16.43 -5.72
N GLU A 181 9.48 -16.38 -5.11
CA GLU A 181 9.66 -16.09 -3.68
C GLU A 181 9.18 -14.68 -3.35
N VAL A 182 9.59 -13.68 -4.15
CA VAL A 182 9.22 -12.28 -3.95
C VAL A 182 7.73 -12.07 -4.24
N ILE A 183 7.18 -12.68 -5.30
CA ILE A 183 5.74 -12.64 -5.60
C ILE A 183 4.94 -13.21 -4.43
N SER A 184 5.31 -14.40 -3.93
CA SER A 184 4.62 -15.03 -2.79
C SER A 184 4.69 -14.18 -1.51
N LEU A 185 5.87 -13.62 -1.22
CA LEU A 185 6.07 -12.74 -0.09
C LEU A 185 5.24 -11.45 -0.22
N MET A 186 5.21 -10.88 -1.43
CA MET A 186 4.43 -9.69 -1.75
C MET A 186 2.93 -9.95 -1.59
N SER A 187 2.39 -11.07 -2.08
CA SER A 187 1.01 -11.48 -1.82
C SER A 187 0.72 -11.59 -0.32
N SER A 188 1.64 -12.17 0.46
CA SER A 188 1.50 -12.26 1.92
C SER A 188 1.48 -10.87 2.59
N CYS A 189 2.32 -9.95 2.13
CA CYS A 189 2.36 -8.56 2.64
C CYS A 189 1.04 -7.82 2.35
N VAL A 190 0.50 -7.98 1.14
CA VAL A 190 -0.80 -7.38 0.75
C VAL A 190 -1.94 -7.93 1.60
N SER A 191 -2.04 -9.25 1.76
CA SER A 191 -3.09 -9.86 2.60
C SER A 191 -3.02 -9.40 4.06
N LYS A 192 -1.80 -9.30 4.63
CA LYS A 192 -1.58 -8.72 5.95
C LYS A 192 -2.01 -7.25 6.00
N GLY A 193 -1.68 -6.47 4.98
CA GLY A 193 -2.07 -5.07 4.87
C GLY A 193 -3.59 -4.86 4.86
N PHE A 194 -4.34 -5.68 4.11
CA PHE A 194 -5.81 -5.66 4.13
C PHE A 194 -6.38 -6.08 5.49
N SER A 195 -5.81 -7.11 6.12
CA SER A 195 -6.23 -7.56 7.46
C SER A 195 -6.08 -6.42 8.48
N LEU A 196 -4.91 -5.75 8.48
CA LEU A 196 -4.65 -4.60 9.34
C LEU A 196 -5.56 -3.40 9.04
N LEU A 197 -5.91 -3.20 7.77
CA LEU A 197 -6.86 -2.16 7.38
C LEU A 197 -8.25 -2.43 7.95
N VAL A 198 -8.73 -3.68 7.87
CA VAL A 198 -10.00 -4.11 8.47
C VAL A 198 -9.96 -4.02 9.99
N ASP A 199 -8.85 -4.40 10.63
CA ASP A 199 -8.65 -4.25 12.07
C ASP A 199 -8.84 -2.78 12.51
N ARG A 200 -8.33 -1.81 11.73
CA ARG A 200 -8.54 -0.38 12.01
C ARG A 200 -9.98 0.07 11.81
N ILE A 201 -10.69 -0.52 10.85
CA ILE A 201 -12.12 -0.24 10.64
C ILE A 201 -12.94 -0.82 11.81
N SER A 202 -12.49 -1.93 12.41
CA SER A 202 -13.18 -2.58 13.52
C SER A 202 -13.37 -1.67 14.75
N ASP A 203 -12.45 -0.73 14.97
CA ASP A 203 -12.53 0.27 16.05
C ASP A 203 -13.84 1.11 15.97
N TYR A 204 -14.42 1.23 14.79
CA TYR A 204 -15.65 1.99 14.53
C TYR A 204 -16.94 1.16 14.65
N TYR A 205 -16.83 -0.16 14.80
CA TYR A 205 -17.95 -1.11 14.96
C TYR A 205 -18.38 -1.33 16.43
N GLY A 206 -17.80 -0.60 17.38
CA GLY A 206 -18.15 -0.67 18.81
C GLY A 206 -19.36 0.20 19.23
N PRO A 207 -19.91 -0.01 20.45
CA PRO A 207 -21.05 0.75 20.99
C PRO A 207 -20.80 2.26 21.16
N ALA A 208 -19.57 2.73 20.92
CA ALA A 208 -19.15 4.13 20.95
C ALA A 208 -18.79 4.69 19.55
N GLY A 209 -19.43 4.21 18.47
CA GLY A 209 -19.27 4.70 17.08
C GLY A 209 -19.68 6.16 16.82
N GLY A 210 -19.60 7.03 17.82
CA GLY A 210 -19.80 8.46 17.76
C GLY A 210 -19.04 9.19 18.87
N LYS A 211 -17.93 9.81 18.48
CA LYS A 211 -17.14 10.85 19.17
C LYS A 211 -16.05 10.38 20.15
N SER A 212 -14.84 10.85 19.87
CA SER A 212 -13.84 11.26 20.85
C SER A 212 -14.51 11.88 22.08
N SER A 213 -14.47 11.17 23.21
CA SER A 213 -14.57 11.76 24.53
C SER A 213 -13.68 10.93 25.46
N LEU A 214 -12.42 11.33 25.61
CA LEU A 214 -11.66 11.08 26.83
C LEU A 214 -12.40 11.79 27.98
N ASN A 215 -13.35 11.08 28.60
CA ASN A 215 -13.86 11.24 29.96
C ASN A 215 -15.30 10.74 30.01
N THR A 216 -15.47 9.46 30.32
CA THR A 216 -16.62 9.03 31.10
C THR A 216 -16.12 7.96 32.06
N VAL A 217 -15.91 8.39 33.30
CA VAL A 217 -15.83 7.50 34.43
C VAL A 217 -17.21 6.88 34.59
N CYS A 218 -17.37 5.61 34.24
CA CYS A 218 -18.53 4.81 34.61
C CYS A 218 -18.15 3.95 35.82
N MET A 219 -18.56 4.40 36.99
CA MET A 219 -18.76 3.55 38.17
C MET A 219 -19.95 2.62 37.89
N ASN A 220 -19.78 1.33 38.20
CA ASN A 220 -20.77 0.26 38.33
C ASN A 220 -21.46 -0.28 37.05
N GLY A 221 -21.06 -1.49 36.66
CA GLY A 221 -21.71 -2.34 35.66
C GLY A 221 -20.69 -2.89 34.65
N GLY A 222 -20.37 -4.17 34.72
CA GLY A 222 -19.32 -4.80 33.89
C GLY A 222 -19.48 -4.57 32.39
N PRO A 223 -18.39 -4.65 31.60
CA PRO A 223 -18.45 -4.34 30.18
C PRO A 223 -19.35 -5.35 29.48
N SER A 224 -20.51 -4.89 29.01
CA SER A 224 -21.31 -5.65 28.05
C SER A 224 -20.47 -5.78 26.78
N PHE A 225 -19.80 -6.92 26.62
CA PHE A 225 -19.03 -7.22 25.42
C PHE A 225 -20.00 -7.34 24.25
N VAL A 226 -20.04 -6.33 23.40
CA VAL A 226 -20.79 -6.37 22.15
C VAL A 226 -19.88 -6.97 21.10
N HIS A 227 -20.22 -8.16 20.60
CA HIS A 227 -19.47 -8.81 19.53
C HIS A 227 -19.46 -7.90 18.28
N PRO A 228 -18.31 -7.56 17.67
CA PRO A 228 -18.25 -6.63 16.54
C PRO A 228 -19.16 -7.01 15.36
N ASN A 229 -19.34 -8.32 15.11
CA ASN A 229 -20.24 -8.82 14.07
C ASN A 229 -21.74 -8.63 14.39
N SER A 230 -22.10 -8.20 15.60
CA SER A 230 -23.48 -7.90 15.98
C SER A 230 -23.89 -6.45 15.69
N VAL A 231 -22.93 -5.60 15.31
CA VAL A 231 -23.15 -4.19 14.98
C VAL A 231 -23.00 -4.02 13.47
N ALA A 232 -23.96 -3.34 12.84
CA ALA A 232 -23.92 -3.03 11.42
C ALA A 232 -24.11 -1.52 11.19
N MET A 233 -23.33 -0.95 10.27
CA MET A 233 -23.41 0.47 9.93
C MET A 233 -23.73 0.65 8.44
N PRO A 234 -24.47 1.71 8.06
CA PRO A 234 -24.71 2.00 6.64
C PRO A 234 -23.41 2.26 5.90
N MET A 235 -23.31 1.81 4.64
CA MET A 235 -22.17 2.10 3.75
C MET A 235 -21.82 3.59 3.72
N ALA A 236 -22.81 4.49 3.69
CA ALA A 236 -22.60 5.94 3.75
C ALA A 236 -21.80 6.41 4.98
N LYS A 237 -21.86 5.70 6.11
CA LYS A 237 -21.04 5.97 7.30
C LYS A 237 -19.65 5.32 7.25
N LEU A 238 -19.51 4.23 6.50
CA LEU A 238 -18.23 3.55 6.29
C LEU A 238 -17.31 4.35 5.35
N ILE A 239 -17.87 5.03 4.35
CA ILE A 239 -17.09 5.81 3.36
C ILE A 239 -16.15 6.84 4.03
N PRO A 240 -16.59 7.71 4.96
CA PRO A 240 -15.68 8.65 5.60
C PRO A 240 -14.61 7.98 6.47
N ILE A 241 -14.92 6.80 7.06
CA ILE A 241 -13.97 6.03 7.86
C ILE A 241 -12.86 5.50 6.96
N VAL A 242 -13.22 4.81 5.87
CA VAL A 242 -12.27 4.27 4.89
C VAL A 242 -11.45 5.39 4.24
N ASN A 243 -12.10 6.50 3.87
CA ASN A 243 -11.39 7.66 3.31
C ASN A 243 -10.41 8.28 4.33
N GLY A 244 -10.78 8.30 5.61
CA GLY A 244 -9.96 8.81 6.71
C GLY A 244 -8.70 7.99 6.99
N LEU A 245 -8.62 6.74 6.53
CA LEU A 245 -7.41 5.92 6.66
C LEU A 245 -6.25 6.42 5.77
N VAL A 246 -6.56 7.19 4.73
CA VAL A 246 -5.59 7.78 3.80
C VAL A 246 -5.75 9.31 3.83
N PRO A 247 -5.32 9.99 4.89
CA PRO A 247 -5.53 11.43 5.00
C PRO A 247 -4.69 12.20 3.98
N ALA A 248 -5.30 13.23 3.37
CA ALA A 248 -4.67 14.10 2.37
C ALA A 248 -3.49 14.91 2.92
N LEU A 249 -3.56 15.28 4.19
CA LEU A 249 -2.51 15.98 4.91
C LEU A 249 -1.85 14.99 5.87
N ALA A 250 -0.56 14.75 5.70
CA ALA A 250 0.21 13.94 6.62
C ALA A 250 0.35 14.70 7.96
N GLY A 251 -0.45 14.35 8.96
CA GLY A 251 -0.22 14.74 10.33
C GLY A 251 1.07 14.10 10.84
N ASN A 252 1.80 14.80 11.73
CA ASN A 252 2.95 14.23 12.40
C ASN A 252 2.46 13.09 13.31
N GLY A 253 2.66 11.83 12.89
CA GLY A 253 2.40 10.63 13.69
C GLY A 253 1.20 9.77 13.27
N ASP A 254 0.72 9.82 12.03
CA ASP A 254 -0.53 9.14 11.64
C ASP A 254 -0.42 7.63 11.32
N ALA A 255 -1.45 6.90 11.77
CA ALA A 255 -1.72 5.45 11.73
C ALA A 255 -1.25 4.60 10.52
N PRO A 256 -1.30 5.07 9.26
CA PRO A 256 -0.65 4.42 8.13
C PRO A 256 0.85 4.12 8.32
N ASP A 257 1.56 4.81 9.20
CA ASP A 257 2.95 4.45 9.54
C ASP A 257 3.03 3.14 10.34
N ALA A 258 2.01 2.77 11.12
CA ALA A 258 2.08 1.60 12.01
C ALA A 258 2.14 0.26 11.26
N TRP A 259 1.32 0.07 10.22
CA TRP A 259 1.34 -1.18 9.44
C TRP A 259 2.60 -1.27 8.55
N ILE A 260 3.08 -0.13 8.05
CA ILE A 260 4.35 -0.08 7.31
C ILE A 260 5.51 -0.44 8.25
N GLN A 261 5.52 0.05 9.48
CA GLN A 261 6.51 -0.37 10.49
C GLN A 261 6.44 -1.88 10.73
N GLN A 262 5.25 -2.48 10.76
CA GLN A 262 5.11 -3.93 10.86
C GLN A 262 5.68 -4.65 9.63
N LEU A 263 5.48 -4.15 8.41
CA LEU A 263 6.13 -4.70 7.21
C LEU A 263 7.65 -4.56 7.28
N ILE A 264 8.16 -3.40 7.68
CA ILE A 264 9.61 -3.17 7.82
C ILE A 264 10.23 -4.15 8.82
N LEU A 265 9.49 -4.47 9.89
CA LEU A 265 9.91 -5.40 10.95
C LEU A 265 9.59 -6.86 10.64
N ASP A 266 8.94 -7.18 9.53
CA ASP A 266 8.57 -8.55 9.15
C ASP A 266 9.82 -9.40 8.91
N ASP A 267 9.89 -10.56 9.57
CA ASP A 267 11.08 -11.40 9.53
C ASP A 267 11.31 -12.05 8.16
N LYS A 268 10.25 -12.27 7.36
CA LYS A 268 10.41 -12.78 5.99
C LYS A 268 11.02 -11.71 5.08
N LEU A 269 10.64 -10.44 5.26
CA LEU A 269 11.25 -9.32 4.54
C LEU A 269 12.71 -9.07 4.95
N LYS A 270 13.05 -9.28 6.24
CA LYS A 270 14.45 -9.25 6.69
C LYS A 270 15.25 -10.40 6.08
N LEU A 271 14.68 -11.61 6.06
CA LEU A 271 15.32 -12.78 5.45
C LEU A 271 15.55 -12.59 3.94
N LEU A 272 14.55 -12.07 3.21
CA LEU A 272 14.73 -11.68 1.81
C LEU A 272 15.92 -10.73 1.66
N GLY A 273 16.00 -9.69 2.49
CA GLY A 273 17.12 -8.76 2.47
C GLY A 273 18.47 -9.44 2.70
N ALA A 274 18.55 -10.34 3.68
CA ALA A 274 19.76 -11.10 3.97
C ALA A 274 20.17 -12.02 2.80
N ASN A 275 19.20 -12.74 2.20
CA ASN A 275 19.43 -13.62 1.06
C ASN A 275 19.92 -12.84 -0.16
N VAL A 276 19.29 -11.71 -0.46
CA VAL A 276 19.72 -10.81 -1.55
C VAL A 276 21.13 -10.30 -1.26
N TYR A 277 21.37 -9.76 -0.06
CA TYR A 277 22.70 -9.27 0.30
C TYR A 277 23.78 -10.35 0.13
N GLU A 278 23.53 -11.56 0.64
CA GLU A 278 24.46 -12.69 0.52
C GLU A 278 24.74 -13.07 -0.94
N ALA A 279 23.69 -13.15 -1.77
CA ALA A 279 23.80 -13.50 -3.18
C ALA A 279 24.65 -12.47 -3.96
N PHE A 280 24.49 -11.18 -3.65
CA PHE A 280 25.23 -10.11 -4.33
C PHE A 280 26.54 -9.73 -3.63
N SER A 281 26.81 -10.22 -2.42
CA SER A 281 28.09 -10.06 -1.72
C SER A 281 29.06 -11.20 -2.04
N ASN A 282 28.59 -12.41 -2.31
CA ASN A 282 29.41 -13.61 -2.46
C ASN A 282 29.51 -14.09 -3.92
N LYS A 283 30.25 -13.38 -4.79
CA LYS A 283 30.53 -13.85 -6.18
C LYS A 283 31.71 -14.84 -6.30
N PHE A 284 32.26 -15.33 -5.18
CA PHE A 284 33.27 -16.40 -5.18
C PHE A 284 32.70 -17.71 -4.63
N LYS A 285 31.89 -18.39 -5.44
CA LYS A 285 31.76 -19.86 -5.42
C LYS A 285 31.54 -20.37 -6.83
#